data_AF-A0A0G0DMB9-F1
#
_entry.id   AF-A0A0G0DMB9-F1
#
_cell.length_a   1.000
_cell.length_b   1.000
_cell.length_c   1.000
_cell.angle_alpha   90.00
_cell.angle_beta   90.00
_cell.angle_gamma   90.00
#
_symmetry.space_group_name_H-M   'P 1'
#
loop_
_entity.id
_entity.type
_entity.pdbx_description
1 polymer ?
#
loop_
_entity_poly.entity_id
_entity_poly.type
_entity_poly.pdbx_seq_one_letter_code
_entity_poly.pdbx_strand_id
1 'polypeptide(L)'
;MHSVAHCATLTNMRTTLNISMPPSLKEKVNNLIKNNDYASVSELFRDAIRALEDKKLVEDIIESERDFTIGRFKRLRSLKDLM
;
A
#
# COMPACT_ATOMS: atom_id res chain seq x y z
N MET A 1 10.16 -37.93 22.03
CA MET A 1 10.54 -37.03 20.92
C MET A 1 9.42 -37.06 19.89
N HIS A 2 8.46 -36.14 19.97
CA HIS A 2 7.47 -35.94 18.91
C HIS A 2 7.59 -34.49 18.46
N SER A 3 8.11 -34.34 17.25
CA SER A 3 8.33 -33.07 16.57
C SER A 3 6.99 -32.47 16.18
N VAL A 4 6.57 -31.41 16.86
CA VAL A 4 5.43 -30.59 16.43
C VAL A 4 5.88 -29.76 15.22
N ALA A 5 5.32 -30.08 14.06
CA ALA A 5 5.46 -29.27 12.86
C ALA A 5 4.87 -27.89 13.13
N HIS A 6 5.74 -26.88 13.26
CA HIS A 6 5.36 -25.48 13.33
C HIS A 6 4.96 -25.05 11.92
N CYS A 7 3.71 -25.32 11.56
CA CYS A 7 3.08 -24.73 10.38
C CYS A 7 2.96 -23.23 10.69
N ALA A 8 3.88 -22.43 10.15
CA ALA A 8 3.82 -20.99 10.22
C ALA A 8 2.53 -20.55 9.52
N THR A 9 1.47 -20.36 10.30
CA THR A 9 0.29 -19.65 9.86
C THR A 9 0.74 -18.23 9.55
N LEU A 10 0.91 -17.92 8.27
CA LEU A 10 0.88 -16.53 7.79
C LEU A 10 -0.49 -15.98 8.20
N THR A 11 -0.57 -15.40 9.40
CA THR A 11 -1.73 -14.68 9.92
C THR A 11 -1.88 -13.41 9.11
N ASN A 12 -2.35 -13.55 7.86
CA ASN A 12 -2.87 -12.43 7.11
C ASN A 12 -4.18 -12.05 7.80
N MET A 13 -4.10 -11.13 8.77
CA MET A 13 -5.26 -10.57 9.45
C MET A 13 -6.09 -9.81 8.41
N ARG A 14 -6.97 -10.53 7.71
CA ARG A 14 -7.89 -9.93 6.75
C ARG A 14 -9.04 -9.32 7.52
N THR A 15 -9.18 -8.02 7.41
CA THR A 15 -10.35 -7.29 7.89
C THR A 15 -11.32 -7.04 6.75
N THR A 16 -12.61 -6.91 7.08
CA THR A 16 -13.65 -6.60 6.11
C THR A 16 -13.89 -5.09 6.08
N LEU A 17 -14.00 -4.56 4.87
CA LEU A 17 -14.36 -3.17 4.62
C LEU A 17 -15.67 -3.16 3.82
N ASN A 18 -16.70 -2.51 4.35
CA ASN A 18 -17.98 -2.33 3.67
C ASN A 18 -18.05 -0.89 3.13
N ILE A 19 -18.32 -0.76 1.83
CA ILE A 19 -18.33 0.54 1.15
C ILE A 19 -19.65 0.69 0.39
N SER A 20 -20.38 1.73 0.74
CA SER A 20 -21.53 2.18 -0.04
C SER A 20 -21.06 3.05 -1.20
N MET A 21 -21.64 2.85 -2.38
CA MET A 21 -21.35 3.67 -3.55
C MET A 21 -22.58 3.88 -4.42
N PRO A 22 -22.65 5.00 -5.17
CA PRO A 22 -23.72 5.24 -6.12
C PRO A 22 -23.81 4.11 -7.17
N PRO A 23 -25.02 3.78 -7.67
CA PRO A 23 -25.20 2.72 -8.68
C PRO A 23 -24.33 2.92 -9.92
N SER A 24 -24.22 4.16 -10.39
CA SER A 24 -23.40 4.53 -11.56
C SER A 24 -21.91 4.25 -11.36
N LEU A 25 -21.41 4.38 -10.12
CA LEU A 25 -20.01 4.06 -9.81
C LEU A 25 -19.80 2.56 -9.73
N LYS A 26 -20.77 1.81 -9.18
CA LYS A 26 -20.73 0.35 -9.14
C LYS A 26 -20.69 -0.26 -10.54
N GLU A 27 -21.46 0.29 -11.49
CA GLU A 27 -21.41 -0.15 -12.89
C GLU A 27 -20.04 0.10 -13.53
N LYS A 28 -19.44 1.27 -13.29
CA LYS A 28 -18.07 1.57 -13.75
C LYS A 28 -17.06 0.57 -13.20
N VAL A 29 -17.13 0.26 -11.91
CA VAL A 29 -16.27 -0.74 -11.25
C VAL A 29 -16.44 -2.12 -11.89
N ASN A 30 -17.67 -2.57 -12.13
CA ASN A 30 -17.94 -3.85 -12.78
C ASN A 30 -17.37 -3.92 -14.20
N ASN A 31 -17.45 -2.82 -14.96
CA ASN A 31 -16.87 -2.75 -16.30
C ASN A 31 -15.34 -2.77 -16.27
N LEU A 32 -14.72 -2.08 -15.31
CA LEU A 32 -13.26 -2.10 -15.13
C LEU A 32 -12.74 -3.50 -14.80
N ILE A 33 -13.46 -4.25 -13.97
CA ILE A 33 -13.12 -5.64 -13.64
C ILE A 33 -13.16 -6.52 -14.88
N LYS A 34 -14.21 -6.39 -15.70
CA LYS A 34 -14.35 -7.15 -16.96
C LYS A 34 -13.28 -6.82 -17.99
N ASN A 35 -12.82 -5.57 -18.03
CA ASN A 35 -11.90 -5.10 -19.06
C ASN A 35 -10.42 -5.28 -18.70
N ASN A 36 -10.09 -5.45 -17.42
CA ASN A 36 -8.71 -5.53 -16.93
C ASN A 36 -8.42 -6.84 -16.18
N ASP A 37 -9.24 -7.87 -16.39
CA ASP A 37 -9.06 -9.23 -15.84
C ASP A 37 -8.86 -9.31 -14.32
N TYR A 38 -9.47 -8.40 -13.55
CA TYR A 38 -9.47 -8.51 -12.09
C TYR A 38 -10.39 -9.66 -11.65
N ALA A 39 -9.97 -10.49 -10.69
CA ALA A 39 -10.79 -11.59 -10.20
C ALA A 39 -11.92 -11.12 -9.27
N SER A 40 -11.79 -9.92 -8.68
CA SER A 40 -12.84 -9.35 -7.83
C SER A 40 -12.74 -7.84 -7.67
N VAL A 41 -13.84 -7.23 -7.21
CA VAL A 41 -13.87 -5.83 -6.77
C VAL A 41 -12.80 -5.56 -5.72
N SER A 42 -12.65 -6.45 -4.74
CA SER A 42 -11.65 -6.28 -3.68
C SER A 42 -10.22 -6.31 -4.20
N GLU A 43 -9.95 -7.02 -5.30
CA GLU A 43 -8.63 -7.05 -5.91
C GLU A 43 -8.31 -5.75 -6.63
N LEU A 44 -9.26 -5.24 -7.42
CA LEU A 44 -9.16 -3.90 -8.02
C LEU A 44 -8.86 -2.84 -6.96
N PHE A 45 -9.59 -2.83 -5.85
CA PHE A 45 -9.36 -1.86 -4.77
C PHE A 45 -8.00 -2.05 -4.10
N ARG A 46 -7.55 -3.28 -3.86
CA ARG A 46 -6.20 -3.52 -3.29
C ARG A 46 -5.11 -3.00 -4.23
N ASP A 47 -5.26 -3.20 -5.53
CA ASP A 47 -4.29 -2.73 -6.50
C ASP A 47 -4.27 -1.20 -6.61
N ALA A 48 -5.46 -0.58 -6.64
CA ALA A 48 -5.58 0.87 -6.64
C ALA A 48 -4.94 1.53 -5.41
N ILE A 49 -5.10 0.93 -4.22
CA ILE A 49 -4.47 1.44 -2.99
C ILE A 49 -2.94 1.31 -3.05
N ARG A 50 -2.40 0.18 -3.53
CA ARG A 50 -0.95 0.02 -3.70
C ARG A 50 -0.38 1.03 -4.67
N ALA A 51 -1.01 1.21 -5.83
CA ALA A 51 -0.57 2.20 -6.81
C ALA A 51 -0.60 3.64 -6.24
N LEU A 52 -1.58 3.95 -5.37
CA LEU A 52 -1.65 5.23 -4.68
C LEU A 52 -0.51 5.40 -3.67
N GLU A 53 -0.21 4.36 -2.89
CA GLU A 53 0.90 4.35 -1.93
C GLU A 53 2.25 4.47 -2.64
N ASP A 54 2.45 3.74 -3.74
CA ASP A 54 3.67 3.80 -4.55
C ASP A 54 3.88 5.19 -5.15
N LYS A 55 2.81 5.82 -5.64
CA LYS A 55 2.89 7.19 -6.15
C LYS A 55 3.31 8.18 -5.05
N LYS A 56 2.72 8.04 -3.85
CA LYS A 56 3.09 8.87 -2.71
C LYS A 56 4.55 8.63 -2.31
N LEU A 57 5.01 7.38 -2.30
CA LEU A 57 6.40 7.04 -2.01
C LEU A 57 7.36 7.70 -3.00
N VAL A 58 7.03 7.69 -4.29
CA VAL A 58 7.83 8.38 -5.33
C VAL A 58 7.85 9.89 -5.09
N GLU A 59 6.72 10.50 -4.75
CA GLU A 59 6.64 11.93 -4.41
C GLU A 59 7.51 12.26 -3.18
N ASP A 60 7.44 11.45 -2.12
CA ASP A 60 8.22 11.62 -0.88
C ASP A 60 9.74 11.49 -1.15
N ILE A 61 10.15 10.58 -2.06
CA ILE A 61 11.56 10.43 -2.47
C ILE A 61 12.03 11.67 -3.24
N ILE A 62 11.25 12.13 -4.21
CA ILE A 62 11.59 13.31 -5.01
C ILE A 62 11.68 14.55 -4.10
N GLU A 63 10.77 14.70 -3.14
CA GLU A 63 10.82 15.77 -2.16
C GLU A 63 12.08 15.68 -1.29
N SER A 64 12.42 14.48 -0.83
CA SER A 64 13.66 14.23 -0.08
C SER A 64 14.91 14.62 -0.89
N GLU A 65 15.01 14.21 -2.16
CA GLU A 65 16.12 14.59 -3.05
C GLU A 65 16.23 16.10 -3.24
N ARG A 66 15.09 16.79 -3.39
CA ARG A 66 15.06 18.25 -3.46
C ARG A 66 15.55 18.88 -2.17
N ASP A 67 15.10 18.38 -1.02
CA ASP A 67 15.53 18.87 0.31
C ASP A 67 17.04 18.65 0.54
N PHE A 68 17.61 17.53 0.09
CA PHE A 68 19.06 17.33 0.07
C PHE A 68 19.77 18.36 -0.83
N THR A 69 19.23 18.62 -2.02
CA THR A 69 19.83 19.52 -3.01
C THR A 69 19.83 20.98 -2.55
N ILE A 70 18.77 21.44 -1.90
CA ILE A 70 18.63 22.82 -1.38
C ILE A 70 19.20 22.98 0.03
N GLY A 71 19.83 21.94 0.59
CA GLY A 71 20.51 21.98 1.88
C GLY A 71 19.60 21.89 3.11
N ARG A 72 18.32 21.53 2.94
CA ARG A 72 17.38 21.26 4.03
C ARG A 72 17.54 19.83 4.53
N PHE A 73 18.68 19.51 5.13
CA PHE A 73 18.91 18.21 5.76
C PHE A 73 19.53 18.38 7.15
N LYS A 74 19.17 17.48 8.08
CA LYS A 74 19.77 17.42 9.41
C LYS A 74 20.97 16.47 9.38
N ARG A 75 22.19 17.01 9.52
CA ARG A 75 23.39 16.18 9.66
C ARG A 75 23.44 15.61 11.08
N LEU A 76 23.11 14.33 11.22
CA LEU A 76 23.24 13.61 12.47
C LEU A 76 24.72 13.29 12.70
N ARG A 77 25.26 13.65 13.87
CA ARG A 77 26.68 13.40 14.20
C ARG A 77 26.89 12.06 14.89
N SER A 78 25.83 11.49 15.45
CA SER A 78 25.83 10.17 16.04
C SER A 78 24.44 9.55 16.04
N LEU A 79 24.36 8.23 16.24
CA LEU A 79 23.10 7.49 16.38
C LEU A 79 22.21 8.04 17.53
N LYS A 80 22.81 8.69 18.52
CA LYS A 80 22.11 9.32 19.66
C LYS A 80 21.31 10.57 19.25
N ASP A 81 21.64 11.19 18.10
CA ASP A 81 20.89 12.34 17.56
C ASP A 81 19.63 11.91 16.78
N LEU A 82 19.50 10.60 16.49
CA LEU A 82 18.39 10.02 15.71
C LEU A 82 17.19 9.60 16.57
N MET A 83 17.42 9.36 17.87
CA MET A 83 16.44 8.83 18.83
C MET A 83 15.87 9.95 19.70
#